data_AF-A0A2S2QKU9-F1
#
_entry.id   AF-A0A2S2QKU9-F1
#
_cell.length_a   1.000
_cell.length_b   1.000
_cell.length_c   1.000
_cell.angle_alpha   90.00
_cell.angle_beta   90.00
_cell.angle_gamma   90.00
#
_symmetry.space_group_name_H-M   'P 1'
#
loop_
_entity.id
_entity.type
_entity.pdbx_description
1 polymer ?
#
loop_
_entity_poly.entity_id
_entity_poly.type
_entity_poly.pdbx_seq_one_letter_code
_entity_poly.pdbx_strand_id
1 'polypeptide(L)'
;MLKYTPEHVMCMAHFWGPMTKPGTGFLTIQDVSSQQAGFRITTTGTVVDTDQSTQVTKKLKLTGSPLKIYKRTAFIKDMFNSTLEVTKFEGARIKTVSGVRGQIKKACPKPEGSFRATFEDKIKISDIVFCRTWYNVEVPKLYNPVTSLLLPLNEKNSWRGMKTTGQLKREKGIKGMPQNDSMYTSIHRNMKHFKPLKLSKNLQAQLPYVDKPKTLATAKLDLKKQRVAVVRDGHEEQVASLMKMIRTTYKEKKRKDKK
;
A
#
# COMPACT_ATOMS: atom_id res chain seq x y z
N MET A 1 17.31 -2.91 -3.54
CA MET A 1 17.91 -2.95 -2.20
C MET A 1 16.88 -3.43 -1.19
N LEU A 2 17.14 -4.55 -0.53
CA LEU A 2 16.36 -5.04 0.60
C LEU A 2 16.78 -4.31 1.89
N LYS A 3 15.90 -4.26 2.89
CA LYS A 3 16.24 -3.71 4.22
C LYS A 3 16.84 -4.76 5.15
N TYR A 4 16.39 -6.01 4.99
CA TYR A 4 16.81 -7.16 5.78
C TYR A 4 16.98 -8.35 4.84
N THR A 5 17.86 -9.27 5.23
CA THR A 5 17.96 -10.60 4.63
C THR A 5 16.65 -11.36 4.88
N PRO A 6 16.03 -11.96 3.86
CA PRO A 6 14.83 -12.78 4.05
C PRO A 6 15.16 -14.02 4.87
N GLU A 7 14.19 -14.47 5.68
CA GLU A 7 14.34 -15.71 6.45
C GLU A 7 14.33 -16.92 5.51
N HIS A 8 15.25 -17.86 5.74
CA HIS A 8 15.35 -19.15 5.03
C HIS A 8 15.54 -19.07 3.50
N VAL A 9 15.93 -17.89 2.97
CA VAL A 9 16.11 -17.69 1.53
C VAL A 9 17.44 -16.98 1.27
N MET A 10 18.11 -17.34 0.17
CA MET A 10 19.33 -16.69 -0.28
C MET A 10 19.03 -15.31 -0.90
N CYS A 11 19.88 -14.32 -0.63
CA CYS A 11 19.78 -13.01 -1.25
C CYS A 11 21.14 -12.49 -1.70
N MET A 12 21.14 -11.58 -2.67
CA MET A 12 22.35 -10.87 -3.11
C MET A 12 22.75 -9.82 -2.08
N ALA A 13 24.03 -9.82 -1.71
CA ALA A 13 24.65 -8.81 -0.86
C ALA A 13 25.82 -8.16 -1.60
N HIS A 14 25.98 -6.86 -1.43
CA HIS A 14 27.11 -6.11 -1.96
C HIS A 14 27.82 -5.43 -0.80
N PHE A 15 29.12 -5.61 -0.72
CA PHE A 15 29.98 -4.96 0.27
C PHE A 15 31.30 -4.59 -0.39
N TRP A 16 32.00 -3.64 0.20
CA TRP A 16 33.31 -3.22 -0.28
C TRP A 16 34.40 -3.97 0.49
N GLY A 17 35.33 -4.60 -0.23
CA GLY A 17 36.39 -5.41 0.36
C GLY A 17 37.35 -6.00 -0.68
N PRO A 18 38.29 -6.85 -0.27
CA PRO A 18 39.27 -7.49 -1.16
C PRO A 18 38.61 -8.35 -2.22
N MET A 19 39.12 -8.28 -3.44
CA MET A 19 38.63 -9.07 -4.57
C MET A 19 38.94 -10.55 -4.37
N THR A 20 37.92 -11.41 -4.47
CA THR A 20 38.05 -12.86 -4.33
C THR A 20 37.44 -13.54 -5.56
N LYS A 21 37.95 -14.71 -5.96
CA LYS A 21 37.44 -15.42 -7.12
C LYS A 21 35.95 -15.80 -6.95
N PRO A 22 35.10 -15.61 -7.97
CA PRO A 22 33.75 -16.15 -8.01
C PRO A 22 33.71 -17.65 -7.69
N GLY A 23 32.64 -18.09 -7.01
CA GLY A 23 32.46 -19.47 -6.55
C GLY A 23 33.10 -19.79 -5.20
N THR A 24 33.89 -18.87 -4.62
CA THR A 24 34.49 -19.07 -3.29
C THR A 24 33.44 -18.99 -2.20
N GLY A 25 33.36 -20.01 -1.34
CA GLY A 25 32.49 -20.02 -0.16
C GLY A 25 33.02 -19.12 0.97
N PHE A 26 32.14 -18.48 1.70
CA PHE A 26 32.47 -17.68 2.87
C PHE A 26 31.43 -17.84 3.98
N LEU A 27 31.84 -17.49 5.20
CA LEU A 27 30.99 -17.40 6.38
C LEU A 27 31.13 -16.01 7.00
N THR A 28 30.08 -15.56 7.69
CA THR A 28 30.10 -14.30 8.43
C THR A 28 29.73 -14.54 9.89
N ILE A 29 30.32 -13.72 10.76
CA ILE A 29 30.14 -13.75 12.20
C ILE A 29 29.77 -12.33 12.63
N GLN A 30 28.77 -12.20 13.50
CA GLN A 30 28.33 -10.89 13.99
C GLN A 30 29.29 -10.26 15.01
N ASP A 31 29.79 -11.06 15.97
CA ASP A 31 30.73 -10.63 17.00
C ASP A 31 31.79 -11.72 17.21
N VAL A 32 33.06 -11.31 17.20
CA VAL A 32 34.22 -12.20 17.35
C VAL A 32 34.58 -12.38 18.83
N SER A 33 34.32 -11.36 19.67
CA SER A 33 34.80 -11.30 21.05
C SER A 33 33.84 -11.89 22.07
N SER A 34 32.54 -11.80 21.81
CA SER A 34 31.51 -12.11 22.80
C SER A 34 31.32 -13.61 23.03
N GLN A 35 31.36 -14.04 24.29
CA GLN A 35 30.99 -15.40 24.72
C GLN A 35 29.50 -15.48 25.06
N GLN A 36 28.63 -15.09 24.12
CA GLN A 36 27.19 -15.31 24.30
C GLN A 36 26.82 -16.78 24.10
N ALA A 37 25.86 -17.25 24.89
CA ALA A 37 25.23 -18.55 24.73
C ALA A 37 24.33 -18.52 23.47
N GLY A 38 24.84 -19.02 22.35
CA GLY A 38 24.13 -19.05 21.07
C GLY A 38 25.03 -19.42 19.89
N PHE A 39 24.43 -19.75 18.75
CA PHE A 39 25.16 -20.03 17.50
C PHE A 39 25.77 -18.74 16.94
N ARG A 40 27.09 -18.72 16.73
CA ARG A 40 27.84 -17.50 16.39
C ARG A 40 27.90 -17.19 14.89
N ILE A 41 27.87 -18.22 14.06
CA ILE A 41 27.91 -18.04 12.60
C ILE A 41 26.55 -17.48 12.17
N THR A 42 26.56 -16.33 11.52
CA THR A 42 25.32 -15.60 11.18
C THR A 42 24.86 -15.89 9.77
N THR A 43 25.79 -16.01 8.82
CA THR A 43 25.45 -16.25 7.41
C THR A 43 26.53 -17.06 6.74
N THR A 44 26.13 -17.90 5.81
CA THR A 44 27.00 -18.59 4.86
C THR A 44 26.62 -18.14 3.45
N GLY A 45 27.58 -18.15 2.54
CA GLY A 45 27.33 -17.73 1.18
C GLY A 45 28.48 -18.04 0.24
N THR A 46 28.31 -17.69 -1.02
CA THR A 46 29.32 -17.83 -2.06
C THR A 46 29.50 -16.50 -2.77
N VAL A 47 30.73 -16.16 -3.13
CA VAL A 47 31.03 -14.99 -3.96
C VAL A 47 30.48 -15.24 -5.36
N VAL A 48 29.59 -14.37 -5.84
CA VAL A 48 29.00 -14.49 -7.18
C VAL A 48 29.83 -13.73 -8.21
N ASP A 49 30.13 -12.47 -7.92
CA ASP A 49 30.82 -11.57 -8.83
C ASP A 49 31.58 -10.49 -8.05
N THR A 50 32.60 -9.88 -8.67
CA THR A 50 33.45 -8.86 -8.06
C THR A 50 33.69 -7.70 -9.03
N ASP A 51 32.96 -6.61 -8.82
CA ASP A 51 33.07 -5.39 -9.63
C ASP A 51 33.47 -4.17 -8.79
N GLN A 52 34.12 -3.20 -9.44
CA GLN A 52 34.45 -1.91 -8.82
C GLN A 52 33.23 -0.98 -8.69
N SER A 53 32.26 -1.09 -9.61
CA SER A 53 31.04 -0.29 -9.62
C SER A 53 29.82 -1.19 -9.54
N THR A 54 29.01 -1.03 -8.49
CA THR A 54 27.75 -1.76 -8.34
C THR A 54 26.55 -0.82 -8.46
N GLN A 55 25.60 -1.13 -9.34
CA GLN A 55 24.36 -0.37 -9.45
C GLN A 55 23.28 -0.97 -8.53
N VAL A 56 23.27 -0.55 -7.26
CA VAL A 56 22.22 -0.93 -6.32
C VAL A 56 21.15 0.15 -6.32
N THR A 57 19.92 -0.22 -6.69
CA THR A 57 18.78 0.72 -6.66
C THR A 57 17.84 0.43 -5.48
N LYS A 58 17.24 1.48 -4.93
CA LYS A 58 16.19 1.41 -3.93
C LYS A 58 14.93 2.06 -4.46
N LYS A 59 13.81 1.36 -4.28
CA LYS A 59 12.50 1.85 -4.69
C LYS A 59 12.10 3.05 -3.84
N LEU A 60 11.78 4.15 -4.50
CA LEU A 60 11.18 5.34 -3.91
C LEU A 60 9.77 5.50 -4.50
N LYS A 61 8.79 5.82 -3.66
CA LYS A 61 7.44 6.12 -4.11
C LYS A 61 7.16 7.57 -3.79
N LEU A 62 6.90 8.37 -4.81
CA LEU A 62 6.36 9.71 -4.63
C LEU A 62 4.85 9.58 -4.52
N THR A 63 4.26 10.04 -3.42
CA THR A 63 2.83 9.90 -3.12
C THR A 63 2.16 11.25 -3.23
N GLY A 64 0.93 11.29 -3.77
CA GLY A 64 0.09 12.47 -3.79
C GLY A 64 -1.37 12.13 -3.67
N SER A 65 -2.18 13.18 -3.50
CA SER A 65 -3.60 13.08 -3.22
C SER A 65 -4.42 13.77 -4.31
N PRO A 66 -5.57 13.21 -4.74
CA PRO A 66 -6.45 13.88 -5.68
C PRO A 66 -7.04 15.16 -5.08
N LEU A 67 -6.93 16.27 -5.80
CA LEU A 67 -7.56 17.56 -5.48
C LEU A 67 -8.95 17.65 -6.11
N LYS A 68 -9.03 17.42 -7.43
CA LYS A 68 -10.28 17.54 -8.20
C LYS A 68 -10.37 16.44 -9.25
N ILE A 69 -11.49 15.75 -9.30
CA ILE A 69 -11.67 14.54 -10.11
C ILE A 69 -12.75 14.75 -11.16
N TYR A 70 -12.42 14.45 -12.40
CA TYR A 70 -13.33 14.39 -13.54
C TYR A 70 -13.55 12.93 -13.96
N LYS A 71 -14.04 12.67 -15.18
CA LYS A 71 -14.32 11.29 -15.62
C LYS A 71 -13.05 10.45 -15.75
N ARG A 72 -12.09 10.90 -16.55
CA ARG A 72 -10.79 10.24 -16.75
C ARG A 72 -9.59 11.10 -16.38
N THR A 73 -9.82 12.35 -16.02
CA THR A 73 -8.75 13.28 -15.62
C THR A 73 -8.89 13.63 -14.16
N ALA A 74 -7.78 13.87 -13.49
CA ALA A 74 -7.78 14.39 -12.13
C ALA A 74 -6.60 15.33 -11.94
N PHE A 75 -6.78 16.31 -11.07
CA PHE A 75 -5.72 17.16 -10.57
C PHE A 75 -5.19 16.53 -9.28
N ILE A 76 -3.89 16.33 -9.20
CA ILE A 76 -3.20 15.72 -8.05
C ILE A 76 -2.36 16.80 -7.38
N LYS A 77 -2.34 16.78 -6.04
CA LYS A 77 -1.52 17.66 -5.19
C LYS A 77 -0.63 16.84 -4.24
N ASP A 78 0.26 17.54 -3.54
CA ASP A 78 1.10 17.00 -2.46
C ASP A 78 2.06 15.86 -2.90
N MET A 79 2.34 15.73 -4.20
CA MET A 79 3.34 14.79 -4.74
C MET A 79 4.67 15.46 -5.07
N PHE A 80 4.60 16.72 -5.50
CA PHE A 80 5.72 17.57 -5.87
C PHE A 80 5.50 18.93 -5.22
N ASN A 81 6.58 19.69 -5.05
CA ASN A 81 6.55 21.01 -4.43
C ASN A 81 6.52 22.13 -5.48
N SER A 82 7.19 21.92 -6.62
CA SER A 82 7.36 22.94 -7.67
C SER A 82 6.83 22.50 -9.03
N THR A 83 6.55 23.47 -9.90
CA THR A 83 6.17 23.21 -11.31
C THR A 83 7.32 22.59 -12.10
N LEU A 84 8.57 22.95 -11.77
CA LEU A 84 9.78 22.40 -12.39
C LEU A 84 9.93 20.90 -12.14
N GLU A 85 9.65 20.45 -10.91
CA GLU A 85 9.61 19.03 -10.58
C GLU A 85 8.55 18.30 -11.42
N VAL A 86 7.35 18.85 -11.52
CA VAL A 86 6.28 18.24 -12.33
C VAL A 86 6.71 18.13 -13.79
N THR A 87 7.29 19.17 -14.37
CA THR A 87 7.74 19.16 -15.78
C THR A 87 8.81 18.09 -16.01
N LYS A 88 9.72 17.88 -15.05
CA LYS A 88 10.70 16.78 -15.10
C LYS A 88 10.06 15.39 -15.11
N PHE A 89 8.90 15.25 -14.48
CA PHE A 89 8.11 14.01 -14.44
C PHE A 89 6.91 14.01 -15.40
N GLU A 90 6.88 14.92 -16.38
CA GLU A 90 5.83 14.95 -17.39
C GLU A 90 5.87 13.66 -18.22
N GLY A 91 4.70 13.07 -18.48
CA GLY A 91 4.59 11.78 -19.16
C GLY A 91 4.88 10.56 -18.29
N ALA A 92 5.29 10.73 -17.03
CA ALA A 92 5.53 9.61 -16.12
C ALA A 92 4.27 8.78 -15.85
N ARG A 93 4.46 7.47 -15.70
CA ARG A 93 3.38 6.52 -15.37
C ARG A 93 3.11 6.53 -13.86
N ILE A 94 1.87 6.74 -13.49
CA ILE A 94 1.38 6.76 -12.11
C ILE A 94 0.33 5.67 -11.90
N LYS A 95 0.13 5.26 -10.64
CA LYS A 95 -0.87 4.27 -10.28
C LYS A 95 -1.51 4.63 -8.95
N THR A 96 -2.79 4.34 -8.78
CA THR A 96 -3.48 4.49 -7.48
C THR A 96 -3.36 3.22 -6.64
N VAL A 97 -3.58 3.33 -5.32
CA VAL A 97 -3.68 2.15 -4.44
C VAL A 97 -4.81 1.21 -4.88
N SER A 98 -5.90 1.76 -5.42
CA SER A 98 -7.01 1.01 -6.02
C SER A 98 -6.66 0.30 -7.33
N GLY A 99 -5.46 0.51 -7.88
CA GLY A 99 -4.97 -0.23 -9.05
C GLY A 99 -5.13 0.46 -10.39
N VAL A 100 -5.77 1.64 -10.44
CA VAL A 100 -6.03 2.39 -11.68
C VAL A 100 -4.72 2.99 -12.20
N ARG A 101 -4.38 2.73 -13.47
CA ARG A 101 -3.18 3.30 -14.09
C ARG A 101 -3.48 4.70 -14.62
N GLY A 102 -2.45 5.53 -14.66
CA GLY A 102 -2.54 6.87 -15.22
C GLY A 102 -1.20 7.41 -15.68
N GLN A 103 -1.24 8.63 -16.20
CA GLN A 103 -0.09 9.36 -16.71
C GLN A 103 -0.15 10.82 -16.30
N ILE A 104 0.99 11.38 -15.87
CA ILE A 104 1.16 12.83 -15.65
C ILE A 104 1.11 13.53 -17.01
N LYS A 105 0.26 14.54 -17.15
CA LYS A 105 0.07 15.26 -18.41
C LYS A 105 0.68 16.64 -18.43
N LYS A 106 0.37 17.51 -17.45
CA LYS A 106 0.88 18.89 -17.46
C LYS A 106 0.86 19.46 -16.05
N ALA A 107 1.87 20.27 -15.73
CA ALA A 107 1.87 21.09 -14.51
C ALA A 107 0.71 22.09 -14.50
N CYS A 108 0.18 22.33 -13.32
CA CYS A 108 -0.85 23.34 -13.08
C CYS A 108 -0.18 24.60 -12.51
N PRO A 109 -0.67 25.81 -12.87
CA PRO A 109 -0.09 27.04 -12.34
C PRO A 109 -0.35 27.21 -10.84
N LYS A 110 -1.53 26.80 -10.37
CA LYS A 110 -1.95 26.91 -8.97
C LYS A 110 -2.77 25.67 -8.59
N PRO A 111 -2.57 25.10 -7.38
CA PRO A 111 -1.46 25.32 -6.44
C PRO A 111 -0.12 24.81 -7.01
N GLU A 112 1.01 25.32 -6.52
CA GLU A 112 2.34 24.90 -6.97
C GLU A 112 2.57 23.40 -6.69
N GLY A 113 3.32 22.74 -7.58
CA GLY A 113 3.55 21.29 -7.52
C GLY A 113 2.34 20.43 -7.89
N SER A 114 1.16 21.03 -8.13
CA SER A 114 0.00 20.30 -8.62
C SER A 114 0.04 20.07 -10.13
N PHE A 115 -0.59 18.99 -10.56
CA PHE A 115 -0.57 18.60 -11.97
C PHE A 115 -1.86 17.92 -12.41
N ARG A 116 -2.13 18.02 -13.71
CA ARG A 116 -3.18 17.28 -14.37
C ARG A 116 -2.65 15.90 -14.74
N ALA A 117 -3.38 14.86 -14.35
CA ALA A 117 -3.15 13.50 -14.76
C ALA A 117 -4.39 12.92 -15.47
N THR A 118 -4.14 11.95 -16.33
CA THR A 118 -5.19 11.14 -16.97
C THR A 118 -5.09 9.72 -16.45
N PHE A 119 -6.23 9.09 -16.16
CA PHE A 119 -6.38 7.76 -15.62
C PHE A 119 -7.30 6.93 -16.52
N GLU A 120 -7.19 5.61 -16.44
CA GLU A 120 -8.03 4.66 -17.18
C GLU A 120 -9.51 4.78 -16.79
N ASP A 121 -9.77 4.91 -15.49
CA ASP A 121 -11.10 5.05 -14.91
C ASP A 121 -11.13 6.15 -13.84
N LYS A 122 -12.33 6.51 -13.41
CA LYS A 122 -12.56 7.54 -12.40
C LYS A 122 -12.02 7.08 -11.04
N ILE A 123 -10.98 7.77 -10.58
CA ILE A 123 -10.41 7.59 -9.23
C ILE A 123 -11.34 8.15 -8.14
N LYS A 124 -11.11 7.78 -6.89
CA LYS A 124 -11.83 8.35 -5.72
C LYS A 124 -11.00 9.42 -5.02
N ILE A 125 -11.66 10.29 -4.29
CA ILE A 125 -10.98 11.31 -3.47
C ILE A 125 -10.12 10.71 -2.35
N SER A 126 -10.51 9.53 -1.87
CA SER A 126 -9.78 8.78 -0.83
C SER A 126 -8.58 7.99 -1.36
N ASP A 127 -8.36 7.97 -2.68
CA ASP A 127 -7.25 7.20 -3.26
C ASP A 127 -5.93 7.94 -3.07
N ILE A 128 -4.87 7.20 -2.75
CA ILE A 128 -3.50 7.70 -2.81
C ILE A 128 -2.94 7.37 -4.18
N VAL A 129 -2.42 8.38 -4.86
CA VAL A 129 -1.73 8.25 -6.16
C VAL A 129 -0.24 8.16 -5.89
N PHE A 130 0.47 7.25 -6.55
CA PHE A 130 1.92 7.18 -6.43
C PHE A 130 2.62 7.03 -7.78
N CYS A 131 3.78 7.68 -7.90
CA CYS A 131 4.78 7.42 -8.92
C CYS A 131 5.83 6.46 -8.36
N ARG A 132 6.17 5.40 -9.11
CA ARG A 132 7.24 4.46 -8.72
C ARG A 132 8.54 4.89 -9.37
N THR A 133 9.50 5.30 -8.55
CA THR A 133 10.84 5.67 -8.99
C THR A 133 11.88 4.76 -8.33
N TRP A 134 13.09 4.79 -8.87
CA TRP A 134 14.25 4.07 -8.35
C TRP A 134 15.36 5.08 -8.11
N TYR A 135 15.97 5.01 -6.93
CA TYR A 135 17.10 5.85 -6.56
C TYR A 135 18.34 4.98 -6.39
N ASN A 136 19.46 5.41 -6.95
CA ASN A 136 20.73 4.69 -6.83
C ASN A 136 21.27 4.88 -5.42
N VAL A 137 21.64 3.78 -4.77
CA VAL A 137 22.22 3.76 -3.43
C VAL A 137 23.64 3.25 -3.54
N GLU A 138 24.58 4.06 -3.08
CA GLU A 138 25.99 3.69 -3.05
C GLU A 138 26.30 2.75 -1.89
N VAL A 139 27.22 1.81 -2.13
CA VAL A 139 27.71 0.89 -1.10
C VAL A 139 28.81 1.61 -0.30
N PRO A 140 28.71 1.66 1.05
CA PRO A 140 29.72 2.31 1.86
C PRO A 140 31.07 1.59 1.75
N LYS A 141 32.13 2.37 1.51
CA LYS A 141 33.51 1.88 1.34
C LYS A 141 34.18 1.73 2.71
N LEU A 142 33.81 0.69 3.45
CA LEU A 142 34.37 0.38 4.76
C LEU A 142 34.98 -1.03 4.74
N TYR A 143 36.27 -1.13 5.06
CA TYR A 143 36.97 -2.40 5.24
C TYR A 143 37.93 -2.29 6.42
N ASN A 144 37.65 -3.08 7.46
CA ASN A 144 38.49 -3.15 8.66
C ASN A 144 38.92 -4.62 8.85
N PRO A 145 40.20 -4.96 8.65
CA PRO A 145 40.67 -6.31 8.88
C PRO A 145 40.64 -6.66 10.39
N VAL A 146 40.40 -7.93 10.71
CA VAL A 146 40.50 -8.44 12.08
C VAL A 146 41.97 -8.66 12.41
N THR A 147 42.49 -7.91 13.38
CA THR A 147 43.89 -7.91 13.79
C THR A 147 44.08 -8.48 15.20
N SER A 148 43.37 -9.57 15.53
CA SER A 148 43.38 -10.20 16.86
C SER A 148 44.77 -10.57 17.37
N LEU A 149 45.68 -10.97 16.48
CA LEU A 149 47.05 -11.34 16.83
C LEU A 149 47.95 -10.15 17.18
N LEU A 150 47.57 -8.93 16.80
CA LEU A 150 48.29 -7.71 17.15
C LEU A 150 47.90 -7.18 18.53
N LEU A 151 46.87 -7.75 19.15
CA LEU A 151 46.49 -7.41 20.52
C LEU A 151 47.47 -8.03 21.53
N PRO A 152 47.58 -7.44 22.73
CA PRO A 152 48.37 -8.02 23.82
C PRO A 152 48.01 -9.49 24.07
N LEU A 153 48.99 -10.29 24.52
CA LEU A 153 48.85 -11.73 24.73
C LEU A 153 47.62 -12.11 25.57
N ASN A 154 47.30 -11.29 26.58
CA ASN A 154 46.18 -11.50 27.49
C ASN A 154 44.81 -11.15 26.89
N GLU A 155 44.78 -10.46 25.74
CA GLU A 155 43.59 -9.85 25.14
C GLU A 155 43.34 -10.28 23.69
N LYS A 156 44.02 -11.31 23.18
CA LYS A 156 43.88 -11.78 21.79
C LYS A 156 42.41 -12.06 21.38
N ASN A 157 41.59 -12.50 22.33
CA ASN A 157 40.18 -12.83 22.10
C ASN A 157 39.21 -11.64 22.30
N SER A 158 39.71 -10.45 22.66
CA SER A 158 38.87 -9.28 22.96
C SER A 158 38.69 -8.31 21.79
N TRP A 159 39.11 -8.68 20.58
CA TRP A 159 39.02 -7.80 19.40
C TRP A 159 37.60 -7.32 19.15
N ARG A 160 37.41 -6.00 19.08
CA ARG A 160 36.11 -5.36 18.85
C ARG A 160 36.12 -4.54 17.57
N GLY A 161 35.17 -4.85 16.69
CA GLY A 161 34.89 -4.08 15.49
C GLY A 161 33.81 -3.02 15.70
N MET A 162 33.17 -2.63 14.59
CA MET A 162 32.04 -1.70 14.61
C MET A 162 30.85 -2.32 15.34
N LYS A 163 30.29 -1.58 16.32
CA LYS A 163 29.11 -2.00 17.06
C LYS A 163 27.87 -2.02 16.16
N THR A 164 26.94 -2.93 16.45
CA THR A 164 25.66 -3.00 15.74
C THR A 164 24.77 -1.81 16.08
N THR A 165 23.83 -1.48 15.19
CA THR A 165 22.87 -0.38 15.42
C THR A 165 22.03 -0.59 16.68
N GLY A 166 21.73 -1.85 17.05
CA GLY A 166 21.02 -2.19 18.28
C GLY A 166 21.83 -1.91 19.54
N GLN A 167 23.10 -2.31 19.57
CA GLN A 167 24.02 -2.02 20.68
C GLN A 167 24.19 -0.51 20.87
N LEU A 168 24.44 0.24 19.79
CA LEU A 168 24.59 1.69 19.84
C LEU A 168 23.34 2.40 20.35
N LYS A 169 22.14 1.96 19.94
CA LYS A 169 20.87 2.52 20.43
C LYS A 169 20.68 2.27 21.92
N ARG A 170 21.02 1.06 22.40
CA ARG A 170 20.92 0.70 23.82
C ARG A 170 21.88 1.51 24.68
N GLU A 171 23.15 1.63 24.27
CA GLU A 171 24.16 2.43 24.97
C GLU A 171 23.78 3.91 25.06
N LYS A 172 23.22 4.46 23.98
CA LYS A 172 22.78 5.86 23.94
C LYS A 172 21.38 6.08 24.53
N GLY A 173 20.70 5.04 25.01
CA GLY A 173 19.33 5.15 25.51
C GLY A 173 18.28 5.57 24.47
N ILE A 174 18.59 5.44 23.17
CA ILE A 174 17.70 5.88 22.08
C ILE A 174 16.64 4.82 21.82
N LYS A 175 15.39 5.10 22.20
CA LYS A 175 14.23 4.29 21.82
C LYS A 175 13.69 4.77 20.47
N GLY A 176 13.62 3.85 19.50
CA GLY A 176 12.98 4.16 18.21
C GLY A 176 11.46 4.09 18.35
N MET A 177 10.77 5.22 18.23
CA MET A 177 9.30 5.24 18.17
C MET A 177 8.85 4.77 16.78
N PRO A 178 8.00 3.73 16.66
CA PRO A 178 7.47 3.32 15.38
C PRO A 178 6.53 4.38 14.81
N GLN A 179 6.49 4.50 13.48
CA GLN A 179 5.52 5.39 12.83
C GLN A 179 4.14 4.74 12.82
N ASN A 180 3.15 5.39 13.43
CA ASN A 180 1.79 4.84 13.59
C ASN A 180 1.14 4.51 12.24
N ASP A 181 1.29 5.37 11.23
CA ASP A 181 0.73 5.17 9.88
C ASP A 181 1.34 4.00 9.11
N SER A 182 2.50 3.50 9.54
CA SER A 182 3.16 2.34 8.93
C SER A 182 2.80 1.01 9.59
N MET A 183 2.17 1.05 10.77
CA MET A 183 1.77 -0.16 11.49
C MET A 183 0.51 -0.75 10.85
N TYR A 184 0.49 -2.06 10.69
CA TYR A 184 -0.69 -2.76 10.19
C TYR A 184 -1.80 -2.74 11.25
N THR A 185 -3.03 -2.46 10.80
CA THR A 185 -4.23 -2.44 11.64
C THR A 185 -5.30 -3.35 11.03
N SER A 186 -6.20 -3.87 11.88
CA SER A 186 -7.34 -4.66 11.42
C SER A 186 -8.37 -3.78 10.71
N ILE A 187 -8.70 -4.10 9.46
CA ILE A 187 -9.61 -3.31 8.62
C ILE A 187 -10.96 -4.02 8.51
N HIS A 188 -12.01 -3.45 9.10
CA HIS A 188 -13.39 -3.90 8.89
C HIS A 188 -14.03 -3.16 7.70
N ARG A 189 -14.47 -3.90 6.68
CA ARG A 189 -15.06 -3.33 5.45
C ARG A 189 -16.58 -3.39 5.49
N ASN A 190 -17.23 -2.25 5.36
CA ASN A 190 -18.68 -2.18 5.23
C ASN A 190 -19.14 -2.69 3.85
N MET A 191 -20.31 -3.33 3.81
CA MET A 191 -20.92 -3.79 2.56
C MET A 191 -21.27 -2.60 1.67
N LYS A 192 -20.74 -2.60 0.44
CA LYS A 192 -20.96 -1.51 -0.52
C LYS A 192 -22.28 -1.70 -1.26
N HIS A 193 -23.23 -0.79 -1.04
CA HIS A 193 -24.46 -0.70 -1.82
C HIS A 193 -24.27 0.25 -3.01
N PHE A 194 -24.57 -0.23 -4.22
CA PHE A 194 -24.53 0.58 -5.43
C PHE A 194 -25.88 1.25 -5.66
N LYS A 195 -25.85 2.50 -6.16
CA LYS A 195 -27.07 3.21 -6.55
C LYS A 195 -27.73 2.50 -7.74
N PRO A 196 -29.08 2.45 -7.81
CA PRO A 196 -29.78 1.88 -8.95
C PRO A 196 -29.51 2.68 -10.23
N LEU A 197 -29.64 2.03 -11.38
CA LEU A 197 -29.49 2.67 -12.69
C LEU A 197 -30.57 3.75 -12.87
N LYS A 198 -30.15 4.95 -13.26
CA LYS A 198 -31.04 6.07 -13.58
C LYS A 198 -30.84 6.48 -15.04
N LEU A 199 -31.87 6.34 -15.86
CA LEU A 199 -31.86 6.78 -17.24
C LEU A 199 -32.11 8.30 -17.32
N SER A 200 -31.57 8.95 -18.35
CA SER A 200 -31.91 10.35 -18.62
C SER A 200 -33.34 10.43 -19.16
N LYS A 201 -34.05 11.53 -18.86
CA LYS A 201 -35.44 11.73 -19.32
C LYS A 201 -35.54 11.70 -20.85
N ASN A 202 -34.56 12.29 -21.54
CA ASN A 202 -34.50 12.34 -23.00
C ASN A 202 -34.35 10.93 -23.59
N LEU A 203 -33.45 10.11 -23.05
CA LEU A 203 -33.29 8.73 -23.50
C LEU A 203 -34.57 7.94 -23.24
N GLN A 204 -35.16 8.07 -22.05
CA GLN A 204 -36.40 7.39 -21.71
C GLN A 204 -37.56 7.75 -22.65
N ALA A 205 -37.64 9.00 -23.11
CA ALA A 205 -38.66 9.43 -24.06
C ALA A 205 -38.51 8.77 -25.43
N GLN A 206 -37.26 8.65 -25.91
CA GLN A 206 -36.88 8.07 -27.21
C GLN A 206 -36.90 6.54 -27.25
N LEU A 207 -36.92 5.87 -26.09
CA LEU A 207 -36.97 4.41 -26.06
C LEU A 207 -38.25 3.87 -26.72
N PRO A 208 -38.15 2.76 -27.48
CA PRO A 208 -39.31 2.03 -27.96
C PRO A 208 -40.27 1.68 -26.82
N TYR A 209 -41.56 1.55 -27.14
CA TYR A 209 -42.60 1.30 -26.13
C TYR A 209 -42.30 0.06 -25.28
N VAL A 210 -41.76 -1.00 -25.89
CA VAL A 210 -41.41 -2.26 -25.23
C VAL A 210 -40.33 -2.08 -24.16
N ASP A 211 -39.29 -1.29 -24.47
CA ASP A 211 -38.12 -1.08 -23.61
C ASP A 211 -38.30 0.06 -22.60
N LYS A 212 -39.37 0.84 -22.73
CA LYS A 212 -39.65 1.97 -21.85
C LYS A 212 -39.90 1.45 -20.43
N PRO A 213 -39.09 1.85 -19.43
CA PRO A 213 -39.25 1.36 -18.08
C PRO A 213 -40.59 1.81 -17.52
N LYS A 214 -41.35 0.85 -17.00
CA LYS A 214 -42.63 1.08 -16.32
C LYS A 214 -42.39 1.55 -14.88
N THR A 215 -41.69 2.67 -14.74
CA THR A 215 -41.63 3.36 -13.44
C THR A 215 -42.98 4.01 -13.22
N LEU A 216 -43.78 3.43 -12.33
CA LEU A 216 -44.91 4.14 -11.75
C LEU A 216 -44.31 5.38 -11.08
N ALA A 217 -44.55 6.57 -11.66
CA ALA A 217 -44.41 7.77 -10.87
C ALA A 217 -45.23 7.53 -9.61
N THR A 218 -44.71 7.91 -8.45
CA THR A 218 -45.48 7.96 -7.21
C THR A 218 -46.52 9.06 -7.39
N ALA A 219 -47.49 8.83 -8.28
CA ALA A 219 -48.64 9.66 -8.48
C ALA A 219 -49.35 9.71 -7.13
N LYS A 220 -50.02 10.84 -6.85
CA LYS A 220 -51.02 10.90 -5.79
C LYS A 220 -52.01 9.77 -6.06
N LEU A 221 -51.81 8.65 -5.39
CA LEU A 221 -52.68 7.49 -5.50
C LEU A 221 -54.05 7.97 -5.09
N ASP A 222 -55.03 7.74 -5.96
CA ASP A 222 -56.42 8.04 -5.66
C ASP A 222 -56.83 7.13 -4.48
N LEU A 223 -56.80 7.69 -3.27
CA LEU A 223 -57.03 6.98 -2.01
C LEU A 223 -58.37 6.24 -2.01
N LYS A 224 -59.36 6.73 -2.80
CA LYS A 224 -60.68 6.11 -2.97
C LYS A 224 -60.64 4.77 -3.72
N LYS A 225 -59.60 4.53 -4.55
CA LYS A 225 -59.41 3.27 -5.32
C LYS A 225 -58.51 2.28 -4.59
N GLN A 226 -57.83 2.69 -3.52
CA GLN A 226 -57.07 1.78 -2.68
C GLN A 226 -58.03 1.03 -1.74
N ARG A 227 -57.70 -0.22 -1.42
CA ARG A 227 -58.42 -0.95 -0.38
C ARG A 227 -58.39 -0.12 0.90
N VAL A 228 -59.56 0.00 1.56
CA VAL A 228 -59.68 0.67 2.85
C VAL A 228 -58.61 0.13 3.80
N ALA A 229 -57.76 1.01 4.31
CA ALA A 229 -56.72 0.62 5.24
C ALA A 229 -57.39 0.21 6.56
N VAL A 230 -57.35 -1.07 6.87
CA VAL A 230 -57.81 -1.59 8.16
C VAL A 230 -56.73 -1.30 9.19
N VAL A 231 -57.07 -0.49 10.19
CA VAL A 231 -56.21 -0.26 11.34
C VAL A 231 -56.21 -1.53 12.17
N ARG A 232 -55.01 -2.07 12.43
CA ARG A 232 -54.85 -3.30 13.21
C ARG A 232 -54.96 -3.00 14.70
N ASP A 233 -55.48 -3.97 15.43
CA ASP A 233 -55.42 -3.96 16.89
C ASP A 233 -54.00 -4.28 17.39
N GLY A 234 -53.69 -3.96 18.65
CA GLY A 234 -52.35 -4.08 19.22
C GLY A 234 -51.76 -5.50 19.14
N HIS A 235 -52.59 -6.53 19.34
CA HIS A 235 -52.18 -7.92 19.18
C HIS A 235 -51.89 -8.28 17.71
N GLU A 236 -52.74 -7.84 16.78
CA GLU A 236 -52.56 -8.08 15.35
C GLU A 236 -51.29 -7.41 14.80
N GLU A 237 -50.94 -6.23 15.32
CA GLU A 237 -49.70 -5.55 14.98
C GLU A 237 -48.47 -6.33 15.45
N GLN A 238 -48.50 -6.87 16.69
CA GLN A 238 -47.44 -7.72 17.22
C GLN A 238 -47.26 -9.00 16.38
N VAL A 239 -48.35 -9.69 16.04
CA VAL A 239 -48.32 -10.88 15.19
C VAL A 239 -47.77 -10.54 13.79
N ALA A 240 -48.19 -9.42 13.21
CA ALA A 240 -47.68 -8.99 11.91
C ALA A 240 -46.18 -8.65 11.94
N SER A 241 -45.71 -8.02 13.02
CA SER A 241 -44.30 -7.72 13.25
C SER A 241 -43.47 -9.00 13.37
N LEU A 242 -43.94 -9.97 14.17
CA LEU A 242 -43.31 -11.28 14.31
C LEU A 242 -43.23 -12.01 12.97
N MET A 243 -44.32 -12.07 12.21
CA MET A 243 -44.36 -12.68 10.89
C MET A 243 -43.39 -12.01 9.91
N LYS A 244 -43.24 -10.68 9.98
CA LYS A 244 -42.26 -9.93 9.17
C LYS A 244 -40.82 -10.29 9.57
N MET A 245 -40.54 -10.42 10.87
CA MET A 245 -39.24 -10.82 11.39
C MET A 245 -38.88 -12.23 10.92
N ILE A 246 -39.76 -13.22 11.12
CA ILE A 246 -39.57 -14.61 10.67
C ILE A 246 -39.30 -14.67 9.17
N ARG A 247 -40.11 -13.98 8.35
CA ARG A 247 -39.90 -13.93 6.90
C ARG A 247 -38.56 -13.31 6.51
N THR A 248 -38.12 -12.28 7.22
CA THR A 248 -36.83 -11.61 6.94
C THR A 248 -35.67 -12.53 7.31
N THR A 249 -35.69 -13.12 8.51
CA THR A 249 -34.68 -14.08 8.98
C THR A 249 -34.59 -15.30 8.06
N TYR A 250 -35.73 -15.86 7.64
CA TYR A 250 -35.76 -17.00 6.71
C TYR A 250 -35.19 -16.64 5.33
N LYS A 251 -35.50 -15.44 4.80
CA LYS A 251 -34.91 -14.94 3.55
C LYS A 251 -33.41 -14.75 3.67
N GLU A 252 -32.92 -14.22 4.80
CA GLU A 252 -31.49 -14.07 5.04
C GLU A 252 -30.79 -15.43 5.16
N LYS A 253 -31.38 -16.39 5.89
CA LYS A 253 -30.87 -17.76 5.98
C LYS A 253 -30.76 -18.41 4.60
N LYS A 254 -31.84 -18.41 3.81
CA LYS A 254 -31.82 -18.90 2.43
C LYS A 254 -30.79 -18.20 1.54
N ARG A 255 -30.52 -16.91 1.76
CA ARG A 255 -29.49 -16.17 1.02
C ARG A 255 -28.08 -16.59 1.43
N LYS A 256 -27.86 -16.92 2.70
CA LYS A 256 -26.59 -17.46 3.19
C LYS A 256 -26.36 -18.88 2.69
N ASP A 257 -27.38 -19.74 2.73
CA ASP A 257 -27.28 -21.15 2.29
C ASP A 257 -27.04 -21.30 0.77
N LYS A 258 -27.44 -20.30 -0.03
CA LYS A 258 -27.21 -20.27 -1.49
C LYS A 258 -25.84 -19.74 -1.91
N LYS A 259 -25.08 -19.16 -0.98
CA LYS A 259 -23.74 -18.64 -1.25
C LYS A 259 -22.70 -19.71 -0.95
#